data_AF-A0AAW0X1V4-F1
#
_entry.id   AF-A0AAW0X1V4-F1
#
_cell.length_a   1.000
_cell.length_b   1.000
_cell.length_c   1.000
_cell.angle_alpha   90.00
_cell.angle_beta   90.00
_cell.angle_gamma   90.00
#
_symmetry.space_group_name_H-M   'P 1'
#
loop_
_entity.id
_entity.type
_entity.pdbx_description
1 polymer ?
#
loop_
_entity_poly.entity_id
_entity_poly.type
_entity_poly.pdbx_seq_one_letter_code
_entity_poly.pdbx_strand_id
1 'polypeptide(L)'
;IMFFIGALLNEGLNLVLKSVIAEPRPVLRGGLYTEYGMPSSHSQMMWFFAVYSVLFLIFRLRHISNSMMELLWKVMVAVGLVTAASVVMFSRVYLLYHSWSQVLWGALVGVLLGCSWFMLTHLVLTPLFPVIASWSVCERFMIRDTSLIPNILWFEYTHARTENRARSRKLTSMKSQ
;
A
#
# COMPACT_ATOMS: atom_id res chain seq x y z
N ILE A 1 1.95 -8.71 -2.31
CA ILE A 1 3.42 -8.95 -2.29
C ILE A 1 4.18 -7.73 -2.83
N MET A 2 3.93 -7.30 -4.08
CA MET A 2 4.69 -6.18 -4.68
C MET A 2 4.61 -4.86 -3.89
N PHE A 3 3.45 -4.52 -3.34
CA PHE A 3 3.32 -3.36 -2.45
C PHE A 3 4.28 -3.45 -1.24
N PHE A 4 4.37 -4.62 -0.60
CA PHE A 4 5.24 -4.84 0.55
C PHE A 4 6.72 -4.73 0.18
N ILE A 5 7.12 -5.29 -0.97
CA ILE A 5 8.49 -5.11 -1.50
C ILE A 5 8.79 -3.63 -1.71
N GLY A 6 7.86 -2.89 -2.31
CA GLY A 6 8.00 -1.44 -2.48
C GLY A 6 8.12 -0.68 -1.17
N ALA A 7 7.34 -1.08 -0.15
CA ALA A 7 7.41 -0.48 1.19
C ALA A 7 8.78 -0.74 1.86
N LEU A 8 9.35 -1.94 1.69
CA LEU A 8 10.70 -2.26 2.17
C LEU A 8 11.77 -1.46 1.42
N LEU A 9 11.65 -1.31 0.10
CA LEU A 9 12.55 -0.46 -0.69
C LEU A 9 12.44 1.01 -0.30
N ASN A 10 11.24 1.48 0.01
CA ASN A 10 11.00 2.84 0.51
C ASN A 10 11.73 3.08 1.84
N GLU A 11 11.64 2.15 2.78
CA GLU A 11 12.37 2.25 4.05
C GLU A 11 13.88 2.18 3.83
N GLY A 12 14.35 1.25 2.99
CA GLY A 12 15.77 1.15 2.63
C GLY A 12 16.31 2.45 2.02
N LEU A 13 15.56 3.06 1.09
CA LEU A 13 15.90 4.36 0.52
C LEU A 13 15.95 5.45 1.59
N ASN A 14 15.01 5.47 2.53
CA ASN A 14 15.01 6.45 3.62
C ASN A 14 16.28 6.33 4.48
N LEU A 15 16.68 5.10 4.84
CA LEU A 15 17.88 4.84 5.63
C LEU A 15 19.14 5.33 4.90
N VAL A 16 19.26 5.04 3.60
CA VAL A 16 20.37 5.52 2.77
C VAL A 16 20.38 7.05 2.72
N LEU A 17 19.25 7.69 2.40
CA LEU A 17 19.16 9.15 2.31
C LEU A 17 19.51 9.84 3.64
N LYS A 18 19.05 9.28 4.77
CA LYS A 18 19.41 9.77 6.10
C LYS A 18 20.90 9.71 6.37
N SER A 19 21.55 8.61 6.00
CA SER A 19 22.99 8.46 6.18
C SER A 19 23.81 9.40 5.29
N VAL A 20 23.32 9.73 4.10
CA VAL A 20 24.01 10.61 3.14
C VAL A 20 23.83 12.09 3.49
N ILE A 21 22.60 12.52 3.82
CA ILE A 21 22.30 13.93 4.09
C ILE A 21 22.72 14.32 5.52
N ALA A 22 22.57 13.39 6.47
CA ALA A 22 23.01 13.56 7.85
C ALA A 22 22.49 14.85 8.56
N GLU A 23 21.33 15.38 8.16
CA GLU A 23 20.77 16.60 8.75
C GLU A 23 20.27 16.32 10.19
N PRO A 24 20.58 17.19 11.17
CA PRO A 24 20.11 17.03 12.54
C PRO A 24 18.60 17.25 12.67
N ARG A 25 18.00 16.72 13.74
CA ARG A 25 16.61 17.01 14.11
C ARG A 25 16.49 18.41 14.75
N PRO A 26 15.29 19.04 14.70
CA PRO A 26 15.08 20.36 15.30
C PRO A 26 15.33 20.40 16.81
N VAL A 27 15.00 19.31 17.51
CA VAL A 27 15.20 19.17 18.95
C VAL A 27 16.07 17.95 19.21
N LEU A 28 17.24 18.18 19.80
CA LEU A 28 18.11 17.13 20.31
C LEU A 28 17.44 16.49 21.53
N ARG A 29 17.14 15.19 21.42
CA ARG A 29 16.68 14.39 22.56
C ARG A 29 17.87 13.54 23.01
N GLY A 30 18.18 13.57 24.30
CA GLY A 30 19.39 12.98 24.90
C GLY A 30 19.43 11.44 24.92
N GLY A 31 19.20 10.80 23.78
CA GLY A 31 19.39 9.38 23.57
C GLY A 31 20.83 9.06 23.12
N LEU A 32 21.24 7.80 23.32
CA LEU A 32 22.56 7.25 22.97
C LEU A 32 22.90 7.32 21.48
N TYR A 33 21.93 7.59 20.61
CA TYR A 33 22.12 7.64 19.16
C TYR A 33 21.50 8.92 18.57
N THR A 34 22.30 9.67 17.81
CA THR A 34 21.82 10.82 17.04
C THR A 34 21.13 10.31 15.76
N GLU A 35 19.80 10.17 15.79
CA GLU A 35 19.05 9.83 14.58
C GLU A 35 18.91 11.06 13.67
N TYR A 36 19.41 10.97 12.43
CA TYR A 36 19.22 12.01 11.41
C TYR A 36 17.75 12.30 11.12
N GLY A 37 17.45 13.57 10.84
CA GLY A 37 16.11 14.10 10.67
C GLY A 37 15.61 14.12 9.23
N MET A 38 16.51 14.14 8.25
CA MET A 38 16.17 14.34 6.83
C MET A 38 16.44 13.08 6.00
N PRO A 39 15.48 12.61 5.17
CA PRO A 39 14.06 12.96 5.17
C PRO A 39 13.29 12.21 6.28
N SER A 40 12.13 12.72 6.66
CA SER A 40 11.26 12.06 7.65
C SER A 40 10.74 10.70 7.14
N SER A 41 11.09 9.60 7.82
CA SER A 41 10.65 8.24 7.47
C SER A 41 9.13 8.08 7.52
N HIS A 42 8.51 8.64 8.56
CA HIS A 42 7.05 8.55 8.75
C HIS A 42 6.31 9.29 7.62
N SER A 43 6.79 10.48 7.24
CA SER A 43 6.21 11.22 6.12
C SER A 43 6.39 10.45 4.81
N GLN A 44 7.62 9.99 4.53
CA GLN A 44 7.93 9.25 3.31
C GLN A 44 7.11 7.97 3.15
N MET A 45 7.03 7.14 4.20
CA MET A 45 6.24 5.91 4.19
C MET A 45 4.75 6.17 3.99
N MET A 46 4.18 7.15 4.70
CA MET A 46 2.75 7.44 4.60
C MET A 46 2.36 7.99 3.23
N TRP A 47 3.19 8.86 2.64
CA TRP A 47 2.95 9.37 1.29
C TRP A 47 3.18 8.31 0.21
N PHE A 48 4.17 7.42 0.37
CA PHE A 48 4.31 6.23 -0.48
C PHE A 48 3.05 5.36 -0.44
N PHE A 49 2.58 5.01 0.76
CA PHE A 49 1.39 4.18 0.96
C PHE A 49 0.14 4.82 0.36
N ALA A 50 -0.11 6.10 0.65
CA ALA A 50 -1.28 6.81 0.17
C ALA A 50 -1.30 6.89 -1.36
N VAL A 51 -0.19 7.33 -1.99
CA VAL A 51 -0.10 7.46 -3.46
C VAL A 51 -0.24 6.11 -4.14
N TYR A 52 0.49 5.08 -3.69
CA TYR A 52 0.39 3.75 -4.28
C TYR A 52 -1.04 3.20 -4.19
N SER A 53 -1.69 3.36 -3.03
CA SER A 53 -3.05 2.87 -2.81
C SER A 53 -4.08 3.62 -3.65
N VAL A 54 -3.95 4.95 -3.78
CA VAL A 54 -4.81 5.76 -4.66
C VAL A 54 -4.65 5.33 -6.12
N LEU A 55 -3.42 5.18 -6.61
CA LEU A 55 -3.17 4.70 -7.97
C LEU A 55 -3.73 3.29 -8.19
N PHE A 56 -3.61 2.40 -7.20
CA PHE A 56 -4.22 1.08 -7.25
C PHE A 56 -5.75 1.14 -7.34
N LEU A 57 -6.41 1.99 -6.55
CA LEU A 57 -7.86 2.19 -6.60
C LEU A 57 -8.33 2.70 -7.97
N ILE A 58 -7.57 3.62 -8.58
CA ILE A 58 -7.92 4.24 -9.86
C ILE A 58 -7.69 3.27 -11.03
N PHE A 59 -6.51 2.65 -11.11
CA PHE A 59 -6.09 1.92 -12.31
C PHE A 59 -6.26 0.40 -12.22
N ARG A 60 -6.20 -0.19 -11.02
CA ARG A 60 -6.28 -1.66 -10.86
C ARG A 60 -7.66 -2.13 -10.43
N LEU A 61 -8.37 -1.35 -9.62
CA LEU A 61 -9.71 -1.72 -9.19
C LEU A 61 -10.75 -1.20 -10.18
N ARG A 62 -11.01 -2.01 -11.21
CA ARG A 62 -11.90 -1.67 -12.32
C ARG A 62 -13.37 -1.78 -11.90
N HIS A 63 -14.19 -0.88 -12.47
CA HIS A 63 -15.62 -0.85 -12.23
C HIS A 63 -16.30 -2.10 -12.77
N ILE A 64 -17.09 -2.76 -11.91
CA ILE A 64 -18.01 -3.82 -12.34
C ILE A 64 -19.35 -3.20 -12.73
N SER A 65 -19.73 -2.07 -12.11
CA SER A 65 -20.95 -1.34 -12.44
C SER A 65 -20.64 0.16 -12.43
N ASN A 66 -21.13 0.93 -13.41
CA ASN A 66 -20.99 2.39 -13.43
C ASN A 66 -21.94 3.07 -12.42
N SER A 67 -21.91 2.63 -11.16
CA SER A 67 -22.76 3.20 -10.11
C SER A 67 -22.07 4.37 -9.44
N MET A 68 -22.85 5.41 -9.13
CA MET A 68 -22.41 6.55 -8.32
C MET A 68 -21.80 6.07 -6.99
N MET A 69 -22.37 5.03 -6.40
CA MET A 69 -21.89 4.44 -5.15
C MET A 69 -20.44 3.91 -5.28
N GLU A 70 -20.08 3.34 -6.44
CA GLU A 70 -18.71 2.85 -6.67
C GLU A 70 -17.69 3.99 -6.70
N LEU A 71 -18.03 5.09 -7.38
CA LEU A 71 -17.19 6.29 -7.41
C LEU A 71 -17.06 6.90 -6.01
N LEU A 72 -18.17 7.05 -5.29
CA LEU A 72 -18.21 7.68 -3.97
C LEU A 72 -17.30 6.97 -2.98
N TRP A 73 -17.36 5.64 -2.87
CA TRP A 73 -16.51 4.93 -1.92
C TRP A 73 -15.02 5.04 -2.29
N LYS A 74 -14.66 4.99 -3.58
CA LYS A 74 -13.26 5.16 -4.02
C LYS A 74 -12.73 6.54 -3.66
N VAL A 75 -13.52 7.57 -3.90
CA VAL A 75 -13.17 8.96 -3.54
C VAL A 75 -13.05 9.10 -2.02
N MET A 76 -13.99 8.56 -1.24
CA MET A 76 -13.92 8.60 0.22
C MET A 76 -12.66 7.92 0.75
N VAL A 77 -12.30 6.75 0.22
CA VAL A 77 -11.07 6.05 0.61
C VAL A 77 -9.82 6.85 0.20
N ALA A 78 -9.78 7.39 -1.02
CA ALA A 78 -8.65 8.20 -1.48
C ALA A 78 -8.44 9.45 -0.60
N VAL A 79 -9.52 10.18 -0.31
CA VAL A 79 -9.50 11.34 0.61
C VAL A 79 -9.05 10.92 2.00
N GLY A 80 -9.56 9.79 2.52
CA GLY A 80 -9.14 9.25 3.81
C GLY A 80 -7.64 8.92 3.87
N LEU A 81 -7.09 8.32 2.82
CA LEU A 81 -5.65 7.99 2.72
C LEU A 81 -4.77 9.25 2.72
N VAL A 82 -5.12 10.25 1.90
CA VAL A 82 -4.37 11.52 1.83
C VAL A 82 -4.48 12.28 3.16
N THR A 83 -5.65 12.26 3.79
CA THR A 83 -5.88 12.88 5.10
C THR A 83 -5.01 12.21 6.16
N ALA A 84 -5.01 10.87 6.22
CA ALA A 84 -4.18 10.12 7.16
C ALA A 84 -2.69 10.39 6.97
N ALA A 85 -2.20 10.43 5.71
CA ALA A 85 -0.82 10.77 5.42
C ALA A 85 -0.47 12.21 5.86
N SER A 86 -1.36 13.17 5.62
CA SER A 86 -1.19 14.56 6.04
C SER A 86 -1.19 14.71 7.56
N VAL A 87 -2.06 14.00 8.27
CA VAL A 87 -2.12 14.00 9.75
C VAL A 87 -0.83 13.43 10.33
N VAL A 88 -0.35 12.30 9.83
CA VAL A 88 0.92 11.72 10.29
C VAL A 88 2.09 12.67 9.98
N MET A 89 2.14 13.25 8.78
CA MET A 89 3.14 14.25 8.41
C MET A 89 3.15 15.44 9.38
N PHE A 90 1.97 16.03 9.64
CA PHE A 90 1.80 17.14 10.56
C PHE A 90 2.20 16.77 12.00
N SER A 91 1.82 15.57 12.47
CA SER A 91 2.15 15.09 13.81
C SER A 91 3.66 15.10 14.08
N ARG A 92 4.49 14.87 13.06
CA ARG A 92 5.95 14.89 13.18
C ARG A 92 6.50 16.27 13.46
N VAL A 93 5.87 17.29 12.88
CA VAL A 93 6.20 18.70 13.14
C VAL A 93 5.63 19.15 14.48
N TYR A 94 4.36 18.84 14.75
CA TYR A 94 3.69 19.21 15.99
C TYR A 94 4.39 18.65 17.24
N LEU A 95 4.85 17.39 17.19
CA LEU A 95 5.60 16.74 18.27
C LEU A 95 7.09 17.09 18.26
N LEU A 96 7.52 18.04 17.43
CA LEU A 96 8.89 18.55 17.32
C LEU A 96 9.93 17.47 17.00
N TYR A 97 9.54 16.41 16.29
CA TYR A 97 10.47 15.38 15.82
C TYR A 97 11.18 15.81 14.53
N HIS A 98 10.51 16.57 13.66
CA HIS A 98 11.01 16.97 12.36
C HIS A 98 10.62 18.41 12.01
N SER A 99 11.43 19.06 11.18
CA SER A 99 11.08 20.37 10.60
C SER A 99 10.08 20.22 9.45
N TRP A 100 9.46 21.32 9.04
CA TRP A 100 8.62 21.34 7.84
C TRP A 100 9.37 20.87 6.59
N SER A 101 10.63 21.31 6.41
CA SER A 101 11.48 20.86 5.29
C SER A 101 11.64 19.33 5.31
N GLN A 102 11.99 18.76 6.46
CA GLN A 102 12.22 17.32 6.61
C GLN A 102 11.00 16.46 6.28
N VAL A 103 9.81 16.92 6.67
CA VAL A 103 8.57 16.21 6.36
C VAL A 103 8.14 16.39 4.91
N LEU A 104 8.35 17.56 4.31
CA LEU A 104 8.02 17.84 2.91
C LEU A 104 8.92 17.07 1.94
N TRP A 105 10.22 17.00 2.21
CA TRP A 105 11.13 16.17 1.41
C TRP A 105 10.84 14.67 1.58
N GLY A 106 10.49 14.24 2.79
CA GLY A 106 9.98 12.88 3.00
C GLY A 106 8.73 12.62 2.15
N ALA A 107 7.75 13.51 2.18
CA ALA A 107 6.54 13.39 1.37
C ALA A 107 6.88 13.30 -0.13
N LEU A 108 7.71 14.21 -0.64
CA LEU A 108 8.12 14.24 -2.04
C LEU A 108 8.78 12.92 -2.48
N VAL A 109 9.75 12.42 -1.72
CA VAL A 109 10.40 11.13 -2.02
C VAL A 109 9.38 9.99 -1.99
N GLY A 110 8.48 9.98 -1.00
CA GLY A 110 7.41 8.99 -0.88
C GLY A 110 6.47 8.99 -2.09
N VAL A 111 6.04 10.17 -2.55
CA VAL A 111 5.21 10.33 -3.75
C VAL A 111 5.93 9.82 -4.99
N LEU A 112 7.17 10.25 -5.22
CA LEU A 112 7.95 9.86 -6.40
C LEU A 112 8.19 8.34 -6.44
N LEU A 113 8.57 7.75 -5.30
CA LEU A 113 8.78 6.31 -5.21
C LEU A 113 7.46 5.54 -5.33
N GLY A 114 6.37 6.04 -4.73
CA GLY A 114 5.04 5.43 -4.84
C GLY A 114 4.55 5.38 -6.28
N CYS A 115 4.68 6.50 -7.02
CA CYS A 115 4.36 6.58 -8.43
C CYS A 115 5.22 5.64 -9.28
N SER A 116 6.55 5.73 -9.16
CA SER A 116 7.49 4.93 -9.96
C SER A 116 7.34 3.43 -9.69
N TRP A 117 7.22 3.03 -8.43
CA TRP A 117 7.02 1.63 -8.06
C TRP A 117 5.66 1.09 -8.55
N PHE A 118 4.60 1.89 -8.47
CA PHE A 118 3.31 1.51 -9.01
C PHE A 118 3.38 1.37 -10.54
N MET A 119 4.00 2.30 -11.26
CA MET A 119 4.16 2.22 -12.72
C MET A 119 4.99 1.00 -13.13
N LEU A 120 6.11 0.73 -12.45
CA LEU A 120 6.91 -0.47 -12.67
C LEU A 120 6.08 -1.73 -12.46
N THR A 121 5.35 -1.80 -11.35
CA THR A 121 4.50 -2.96 -11.03
C THR A 121 3.38 -3.14 -12.05
N HIS A 122 2.71 -2.04 -12.43
CA HIS A 122 1.55 -2.08 -13.30
C HIS A 122 1.90 -2.33 -14.76
N LEU A 123 2.95 -1.69 -15.28
CA LEU A 123 3.30 -1.72 -16.70
C LEU A 123 4.28 -2.83 -17.05
N VAL A 124 5.25 -3.11 -16.17
CA VAL A 124 6.35 -4.04 -16.45
C VAL A 124 6.11 -5.40 -15.79
N LEU A 125 5.76 -5.42 -14.50
CA LEU A 125 5.66 -6.68 -13.75
C LEU A 125 4.33 -7.39 -13.95
N THR A 126 3.24 -6.65 -14.18
CA THR A 126 1.90 -7.24 -14.35
C THR A 126 1.82 -8.27 -15.50
N PRO A 127 2.39 -8.01 -16.69
CA PRO A 127 2.47 -9.03 -17.75
C PRO A 127 3.27 -10.28 -17.38
N LEU A 128 4.19 -10.19 -16.42
CA LEU A 128 5.06 -11.29 -16.01
C LEU A 128 4.44 -12.14 -14.89
N PHE A 129 3.43 -11.64 -14.17
CA PHE A 129 2.83 -12.34 -13.03
C PHE A 129 2.28 -13.74 -13.35
N PRO A 130 1.63 -14.01 -14.51
CA PRO A 130 1.19 -15.36 -14.83
C PRO A 130 2.36 -16.36 -14.94
N VAL A 131 3.51 -15.91 -15.46
CA VAL A 131 4.72 -16.73 -15.60
C VAL A 131 5.40 -16.93 -14.25
N ILE A 132 5.44 -15.90 -13.41
CA ILE A 132 6.03 -16.00 -12.06
C ILE A 132 5.17 -16.92 -11.18
N ALA A 133 3.84 -16.78 -11.24
CA ALA A 133 2.91 -17.56 -10.44
C ALA A 133 2.90 -19.05 -10.80
N SER A 134 3.34 -19.43 -12.01
CA SER A 134 3.45 -20.84 -12.42
C SER A 134 4.72 -21.53 -11.94
N TRP A 135 5.64 -20.82 -11.28
CA TRP A 135 6.83 -21.43 -10.69
C TRP A 135 6.46 -22.36 -9.54
N SER A 136 7.15 -23.50 -9.42
CA SER A 136 6.87 -24.53 -8.39
C SER A 136 6.98 -24.00 -6.96
N VAL A 137 7.82 -22.99 -6.74
CA VAL A 137 7.93 -22.31 -5.44
C VAL A 137 6.64 -21.53 -5.15
N CYS A 138 6.11 -20.78 -6.12
CA CYS A 138 4.87 -20.03 -5.99
C CYS A 138 3.67 -20.96 -5.77
N GLU A 139 3.63 -22.09 -6.47
CA GLU A 139 2.60 -23.11 -6.27
C GLU A 139 2.66 -23.71 -4.85
N ARG A 140 3.85 -24.04 -4.35
CA ARG A 140 4.05 -24.58 -2.99
C ARG A 140 3.59 -23.61 -1.91
N PHE A 141 3.79 -22.31 -2.11
CA PHE A 141 3.33 -21.26 -1.18
C PHE A 141 1.90 -20.78 -1.48
N MET A 142 1.19 -21.39 -2.43
CA MET A 142 -0.15 -21.00 -2.87
C MET A 142 -0.25 -19.51 -3.25
N ILE A 143 0.80 -18.98 -3.88
CA ILE A 143 0.81 -17.61 -4.39
C ILE A 143 -0.17 -17.52 -5.54
N ARG A 144 -1.17 -16.66 -5.40
CA ARG A 144 -2.24 -16.47 -6.39
C ARG A 144 -1.94 -15.26 -7.26
N ASP A 145 -2.08 -15.43 -8.57
CA ASP A 145 -2.19 -14.31 -9.49
C ASP A 145 -3.65 -13.86 -9.60
N THR A 146 -3.92 -12.62 -9.20
CA THR A 146 -5.25 -11.99 -9.29
C THR A 146 -5.27 -10.85 -10.31
N SER A 147 -4.23 -10.76 -11.13
CA SER A 147 -3.93 -9.53 -11.87
C SER A 147 -4.87 -9.25 -13.04
N LEU A 148 -5.51 -10.29 -13.55
CA LEU A 148 -6.53 -10.21 -14.60
C LEU A 148 -7.95 -10.03 -14.02
N ILE A 149 -8.12 -10.16 -12.70
CA ILE A 149 -9.42 -10.02 -12.05
C ILE A 149 -9.72 -8.52 -11.90
N PRO A 150 -10.80 -8.00 -12.54
CA PRO A 150 -11.08 -6.56 -12.58
C PRO A 150 -11.39 -5.97 -11.21
N ASN A 151 -12.06 -6.74 -10.34
CA ASN A 151 -12.33 -6.34 -8.97
C ASN A 151 -12.19 -7.55 -8.06
N ILE A 152 -11.04 -7.62 -7.40
CA ILE A 152 -10.69 -8.72 -6.52
C ILE A 152 -11.63 -8.81 -5.30
N LEU A 153 -12.04 -7.67 -4.74
CA LEU A 153 -12.89 -7.63 -3.54
C LEU A 153 -14.25 -8.27 -3.82
N TRP A 154 -14.85 -7.94 -4.97
CA TRP A 154 -16.12 -8.54 -5.38
C TRP A 154 -15.97 -10.02 -5.74
N PHE A 155 -14.90 -10.37 -6.46
CA PHE A 155 -14.61 -11.75 -6.81
C PHE A 155 -14.50 -12.63 -5.57
N GLU A 156 -13.67 -12.25 -4.59
CA GLU A 156 -13.51 -13.02 -3.36
C GLU A 156 -14.81 -13.10 -2.56
N TYR A 157 -15.55 -11.98 -2.44
CA TYR A 157 -16.83 -11.93 -1.75
C TYR A 157 -17.85 -12.92 -2.34
N THR A 158 -18.02 -12.91 -3.67
CA THR A 158 -19.01 -13.74 -4.35
C THR A 158 -18.66 -15.22 -4.31
N HIS A 159 -17.38 -15.57 -4.52
CA HIS A 159 -16.91 -16.95 -4.40
C HIS A 159 -17.07 -17.50 -2.98
N ALA A 160 -16.62 -16.76 -1.97
CA ALA A 160 -16.76 -17.17 -0.57
C ALA A 160 -18.24 -17.32 -0.16
N ARG A 161 -19.10 -16.38 -0.55
CA ARG A 161 -20.54 -16.44 -0.26
C ARG A 161 -21.22 -17.64 -0.91
N THR A 162 -20.87 -17.94 -2.16
CA THR A 162 -21.45 -19.06 -2.91
C THR A 162 -21.03 -20.40 -2.33
N GLU A 163 -19.74 -20.54 -2.03
CA GLU A 163 -19.18 -21.75 -1.41
C GLU A 163 -19.77 -22.01 -0.02
N ASN A 164 -19.89 -20.97 0.82
CA ASN A 164 -20.51 -21.10 2.14
C ASN A 164 -21.96 -21.56 2.05
N ARG A 165 -22.75 -21.00 1.13
CA ARG A 165 -24.15 -21.44 0.91
C ARG A 165 -24.25 -22.89 0.47
N ALA A 166 -23.37 -23.33 -0.44
CA ALA A 166 -23.34 -24.71 -0.91
C ALA A 166 -23.01 -25.67 0.24
N ARG A 167 -22.03 -25.32 1.10
CA ARG A 167 -21.66 -26.11 2.28
C ARG A 167 -22.77 -26.16 3.32
N SER A 168 -23.42 -25.04 3.61
CA SER A 168 -24.56 -25.00 4.54
C SER A 168 -25.68 -25.93 4.11
N ARG A 169 -26.02 -25.96 2.81
CA ARG A 169 -27.05 -26.88 2.27
C ARG A 169 -26.66 -28.36 2.42
N LYS A 170 -25.39 -28.70 2.18
CA LYS A 170 -24.89 -30.07 2.40
C LYS A 170 -24.96 -30.46 3.88
N LEU A 171 -24.55 -29.58 4.79
CA LEU A 171 -24.61 -29.81 6.23
C LEU A 171 -26.04 -30.02 6.75
N THR A 172 -27.01 -29.25 6.25
CA THR A 172 -28.43 -29.45 6.62
C THR A 172 -28.95 -30.79 6.11
N SER A 173 -28.57 -31.20 4.89
CA SER A 173 -28.98 -32.50 4.33
C SER A 173 -28.40 -33.69 5.10
N MET A 174 -27.19 -33.55 5.66
CA MET A 174 -26.55 -34.61 6.46
C MET A 174 -27.14 -34.75 7.87
N LYS A 175 -27.70 -33.66 8.42
CA LYS A 175 -28.36 -33.69 9.74
C LYS A 175 -29.79 -34.23 9.71
N SER A 176 -30.40 -34.26 8.53
CA SER A 176 -31.75 -34.80 8.31
C SER A 176 -31.76 -36.30 7.96
N GLN A 177 -30.60 -36.95 7.90
CA GLN A 177 -30.42 -38.40 7.78
C GLN A 177 -30.04 -38.98 9.14
#